data_AF-A0A920U1K0-F1
#
_entry.id   AF-A0A920U1K0-F1
#
_cell.length_a   1.000
_cell.length_b   1.000
_cell.length_c   1.000
_cell.angle_alpha   90.00
_cell.angle_beta   90.00
_cell.angle_gamma   90.00
#
_symmetry.space_group_name_H-M   'P 1'
#
loop_
_entity.id
_entity.type
_entity.pdbx_description
1 polymer ?
#
loop_
_entity_poly.entity_id
_entity_poly.type
_entity_poly.pdbx_seq_one_letter_code
_entity_poly.pdbx_strand_id
1 'polypeptide(L)'
;MLDVRSPEEYMAGHLPGSRSAPGGQLVQATDEYVGVRNAHLVLVDDTGVRATMTASWLIQMGWDNVYVLNDVLAETDLETGPEKREVLGLADLDVQMSSRPCSTINPRKTLLYLICQIVSNSERHVPGARRASRTGLAEILGKIEGENLTFVLTSPDGILAKFAAAEVSHRADFNVSILEVESKLGYAGVRPGVRR
;
A
#
# COMPACT_ATOMS: atom_id res chain seq x y z
N MET A 1 5.30 -12.09 -13.79
CA MET A 1 4.49 -13.33 -13.82
C MET A 1 3.22 -13.09 -13.03
N LEU A 2 2.07 -13.47 -13.56
CA LEU A 2 0.74 -13.17 -13.00
C LEU A 2 0.01 -14.48 -12.70
N ASP A 3 -0.35 -14.70 -11.44
CA ASP A 3 -1.20 -15.82 -11.02
C ASP A 3 -2.67 -15.41 -11.18
N VAL A 4 -3.37 -16.10 -12.08
CA VAL A 4 -4.75 -15.74 -12.45
C VAL A 4 -5.82 -16.47 -11.63
N ARG A 5 -5.41 -17.25 -10.63
CA ARG A 5 -6.30 -17.96 -9.71
C ARG A 5 -6.91 -17.00 -8.69
N SER A 6 -7.76 -17.53 -7.81
CA SER A 6 -8.33 -16.73 -6.73
C SER A 6 -7.25 -16.22 -5.76
N PRO A 7 -7.47 -15.08 -5.09
CA PRO A 7 -6.57 -14.60 -4.04
C PRO A 7 -6.34 -15.64 -2.93
N GLU A 8 -7.35 -16.43 -2.61
CA GLU A 8 -7.27 -17.49 -1.59
C GLU A 8 -6.30 -18.60 -2.01
N GLU A 9 -6.39 -19.06 -3.27
CA GLU A 9 -5.47 -20.06 -3.82
C GLU A 9 -4.04 -19.53 -3.90
N TYR A 10 -3.88 -18.27 -4.31
CA TYR A 10 -2.57 -17.61 -4.30
C TYR A 10 -1.97 -17.61 -2.89
N MET A 11 -2.74 -17.12 -1.90
CA MET A 11 -2.29 -17.04 -0.50
C MET A 11 -1.91 -18.41 0.08
N ALA A 12 -2.60 -19.48 -0.33
CA ALA A 12 -2.34 -20.85 0.10
C ALA A 12 -1.04 -21.44 -0.49
N GLY A 13 -0.59 -20.94 -1.64
CA GLY A 13 0.62 -21.39 -2.30
C GLY A 13 0.73 -20.84 -3.71
N HIS A 14 1.76 -20.04 -3.98
CA HIS A 14 2.02 -19.41 -5.26
C HIS A 14 3.50 -19.50 -5.65
N LEU A 15 3.81 -19.33 -6.93
CA LEU A 15 5.21 -19.32 -7.38
C LEU A 15 5.97 -18.11 -6.81
N PRO A 16 7.24 -18.26 -6.43
CA PRO A 16 8.09 -17.15 -6.02
C PRO A 16 8.14 -16.06 -7.10
N GLY A 17 7.96 -14.80 -6.72
CA GLY A 17 7.97 -13.67 -7.65
C GLY A 17 6.76 -13.58 -8.60
N SER A 18 5.74 -14.43 -8.44
CA SER A 18 4.43 -14.18 -9.05
C SER A 18 3.67 -13.10 -8.30
N ARG A 19 2.74 -12.44 -8.99
CA ARG A 19 1.80 -11.48 -8.42
C ARG A 19 0.38 -11.99 -8.62
N SER A 20 -0.44 -11.92 -7.58
CA SER A 20 -1.88 -12.24 -7.68
C SER A 20 -2.58 -11.25 -8.61
N ALA A 21 -3.20 -11.77 -9.66
CA ALA A 21 -3.96 -11.01 -10.65
C ALA A 21 -5.11 -11.87 -11.21
N PRO A 22 -6.21 -12.04 -10.44
CA PRO A 22 -7.26 -12.97 -10.83
C PRO A 22 -7.84 -12.63 -12.20
N GLY A 23 -8.02 -13.66 -13.04
CA GLY A 23 -8.16 -13.48 -14.49
C GLY A 23 -9.22 -12.46 -14.93
N GLY A 24 -10.39 -12.47 -14.28
CA GLY A 24 -11.45 -11.50 -14.57
C GLY A 24 -11.05 -10.04 -14.29
N GLN A 25 -10.38 -9.79 -13.16
CA GLN A 25 -9.90 -8.45 -12.82
C GLN A 25 -8.72 -8.03 -13.69
N LEU A 26 -7.83 -8.98 -14.02
CA LEU A 26 -6.72 -8.73 -14.94
C LEU A 26 -7.21 -8.28 -16.32
N VAL A 27 -8.28 -8.88 -16.85
CA VAL A 27 -8.87 -8.47 -18.13
C VAL A 27 -9.61 -7.13 -17.99
N GLN A 28 -10.34 -6.91 -16.90
CA GLN A 28 -11.14 -5.69 -16.72
C GLN A 28 -10.32 -4.44 -16.41
N ALA A 29 -9.17 -4.60 -15.74
CA ALA A 29 -8.35 -3.50 -15.23
C ALA A 29 -6.86 -3.80 -15.45
N THR A 30 -6.48 -4.17 -16.68
CA THR A 30 -5.12 -4.63 -17.00
C THR A 30 -4.04 -3.61 -16.62
N ASP A 31 -4.35 -2.31 -16.71
CA ASP A 31 -3.47 -1.20 -16.36
C ASP A 31 -3.12 -1.13 -14.86
N GLU A 32 -3.95 -1.67 -13.96
CA GLU A 32 -3.63 -1.78 -12.53
C GLU A 32 -2.56 -2.86 -12.24
N TYR A 33 -2.43 -3.82 -13.16
CA TYR A 33 -1.49 -4.93 -13.05
C TYR A 33 -0.23 -4.72 -13.90
N VAL A 34 -0.38 -4.12 -15.08
CA VAL A 34 0.67 -3.99 -16.09
C VAL A 34 0.78 -2.54 -16.54
N GLY A 35 1.73 -1.81 -15.94
CA GLY A 35 1.99 -0.40 -16.28
C GLY A 35 2.82 -0.18 -17.55
N VAL A 36 3.40 -1.23 -18.14
CA VAL A 36 4.26 -1.13 -19.32
C VAL A 36 3.55 -1.72 -20.53
N ARG A 37 3.30 -0.88 -21.55
CA ARG A 37 2.72 -1.33 -22.82
C ARG A 37 3.64 -2.33 -23.51
N ASN A 38 3.06 -3.37 -24.11
CA ASN A 38 3.76 -4.46 -24.81
C ASN A 38 4.69 -5.30 -23.92
N ALA A 39 4.54 -5.23 -22.59
CA ALA A 39 5.26 -6.12 -21.69
C ALA A 39 4.96 -7.60 -21.99
N HIS A 40 5.92 -8.46 -21.69
CA HIS A 40 5.73 -9.90 -21.76
C HIS A 40 4.94 -10.36 -20.53
N LEU A 41 3.74 -10.88 -20.77
CA LEU A 41 2.84 -11.39 -19.74
C LEU A 41 2.98 -12.91 -19.68
N VAL A 42 3.35 -13.41 -18.51
CA VAL A 42 3.36 -14.86 -18.22
C VAL A 42 2.26 -15.12 -17.20
N LEU A 43 1.25 -15.87 -17.61
CA LEU A 43 0.08 -16.23 -16.80
C LEU A 43 0.26 -17.63 -16.22
N VAL A 44 -0.14 -17.80 -14.97
CA VAL A 44 -0.02 -19.06 -14.23
C VAL A 44 -1.38 -19.44 -13.66
N ASP A 45 -1.74 -20.71 -13.78
CA ASP A 45 -2.79 -21.37 -13.02
C ASP A 45 -2.40 -22.84 -12.76
N ASP A 46 -3.31 -23.59 -12.15
CA ASP A 46 -3.16 -25.00 -11.77
C ASP A 46 -3.68 -26.00 -12.82
N THR A 47 -4.51 -25.53 -13.75
CA THR A 47 -5.29 -26.38 -14.67
C THR A 47 -5.04 -26.06 -16.14
N GLY A 48 -4.33 -24.97 -16.44
CA GLY A 48 -4.16 -24.40 -17.78
C GLY A 48 -5.40 -23.65 -18.30
N VAL A 49 -6.58 -23.86 -17.72
CA VAL A 49 -7.85 -23.35 -18.26
C VAL A 49 -8.03 -21.85 -18.02
N ARG A 50 -7.80 -21.39 -16.79
CA ARG A 50 -7.99 -19.98 -16.39
C ARG A 50 -6.94 -19.10 -17.03
N ALA A 51 -5.69 -19.56 -17.07
CA ALA A 51 -4.60 -18.87 -17.71
C ALA A 51 -4.82 -18.77 -19.23
N THR A 52 -5.20 -19.87 -19.90
CA THR A 52 -5.50 -19.86 -21.35
C THR A 52 -6.68 -18.95 -21.69
N MET A 53 -7.78 -19.01 -20.92
CA MET A 53 -8.94 -18.14 -21.13
C MET A 53 -8.55 -16.67 -20.97
N THR A 54 -7.82 -16.34 -19.92
CA THR A 54 -7.35 -14.97 -19.64
C THR A 54 -6.40 -14.48 -20.72
N ALA A 55 -5.47 -15.32 -21.18
CA ALA A 55 -4.57 -15.00 -22.28
C ALA A 55 -5.34 -14.66 -23.57
N SER A 56 -6.37 -15.43 -23.89
CA SER A 56 -7.18 -15.20 -25.09
C SER A 56 -7.84 -13.82 -25.10
N TRP A 57 -8.29 -13.33 -23.94
CA TRP A 57 -8.87 -11.99 -23.80
C TRP A 57 -7.81 -10.90 -23.90
N LEU A 58 -6.67 -11.06 -23.23
CA LEU A 58 -5.57 -10.09 -23.30
C LEU A 58 -5.05 -9.92 -24.74
N ILE A 59 -4.92 -11.02 -25.49
CA ILE A 59 -4.53 -10.97 -26.91
C ILE A 59 -5.57 -10.21 -27.73
N GLN A 60 -6.86 -10.46 -27.52
CA GLN A 60 -7.94 -9.71 -28.20
C GLN A 60 -7.97 -8.22 -27.84
N MET A 61 -7.46 -7.85 -26.66
CA MET A 61 -7.29 -6.45 -26.23
C MET A 61 -6.00 -5.80 -26.78
N GLY A 62 -5.22 -6.52 -27.59
CA GLY A 62 -4.01 -5.99 -28.23
C GLY A 62 -2.72 -6.18 -27.43
N TRP A 63 -2.71 -7.12 -26.46
CA TRP A 63 -1.46 -7.56 -25.84
C TRP A 63 -0.83 -8.67 -26.67
N ASP A 64 0.23 -8.33 -27.42
CA ASP A 64 0.84 -9.27 -28.38
C ASP A 64 1.71 -10.35 -27.71
N ASN A 65 2.24 -10.08 -26.51
CA ASN A 65 3.22 -10.93 -25.82
C ASN A 65 2.60 -11.58 -24.58
N VAL A 66 1.74 -12.59 -24.76
CA VAL A 66 1.10 -13.32 -23.66
C VAL A 66 1.43 -14.81 -23.74
N TYR A 67 1.90 -15.37 -22.62
CA TYR A 67 2.35 -16.76 -22.48
C TYR A 67 1.63 -17.41 -21.30
N VAL A 68 1.32 -18.69 -21.43
CA VAL A 68 0.79 -19.51 -20.34
C VAL A 68 1.89 -20.45 -19.88
N LEU A 69 2.14 -20.46 -18.57
CA LEU A 69 3.11 -21.35 -17.94
C LEU A 69 2.39 -22.62 -17.48
N ASN A 70 2.77 -23.76 -18.05
CA ASN A 70 2.15 -25.06 -17.79
C ASN A 70 2.89 -25.83 -16.70
N ASP A 71 2.16 -26.64 -15.92
CA ASP A 71 2.67 -27.69 -15.03
C ASP A 71 3.64 -27.24 -13.91
N VAL A 72 3.69 -25.95 -13.59
CA VAL A 72 4.66 -25.37 -12.64
C VAL A 72 4.21 -25.38 -11.18
N LEU A 73 2.91 -25.41 -10.89
CA LEU A 73 2.41 -25.42 -9.50
C LEU A 73 2.51 -26.79 -8.83
N ALA A 74 2.92 -27.83 -9.57
CA ALA A 74 3.25 -29.14 -9.02
C ALA A 74 4.68 -29.20 -8.46
N GLU A 75 5.51 -28.18 -8.71
CA GLU A 75 6.88 -28.08 -8.18
C GLU A 75 6.90 -27.63 -6.71
N THR A 76 7.94 -28.03 -5.98
CA THR A 76 7.93 -28.04 -4.49
C THR A 76 8.28 -26.70 -3.82
N ASP A 77 8.64 -25.67 -4.59
CA ASP A 77 9.11 -24.38 -4.08
C ASP A 77 8.03 -23.28 -4.18
N LEU A 78 6.89 -23.49 -3.52
CA LEU A 78 5.82 -22.48 -3.43
C LEU A 78 6.02 -21.53 -2.24
N GLU A 79 5.78 -20.24 -2.45
CA GLU A 79 5.64 -19.26 -1.38
C GLU A 79 4.19 -19.20 -0.89
N THR A 80 3.99 -18.84 0.38
CA THR A 80 2.67 -18.68 0.98
C THR A 80 2.54 -17.27 1.56
N GLY A 81 1.31 -16.79 1.67
CA GLY A 81 1.01 -15.46 2.18
C GLY A 81 0.90 -14.40 1.08
N PRO A 82 0.90 -13.11 1.47
CA PRO A 82 0.68 -12.03 0.52
C PRO A 82 1.91 -11.79 -0.35
N GLU A 83 1.69 -11.14 -1.50
CA GLU A 83 2.75 -10.64 -2.37
C GLU A 83 3.79 -9.84 -1.57
N LYS A 84 5.05 -10.28 -1.63
CA LYS A 84 6.19 -9.54 -1.08
C LYS A 84 6.51 -8.36 -2.01
N ARG A 85 5.98 -7.18 -1.68
CA ARG A 85 6.29 -5.95 -2.42
C ARG A 85 7.57 -5.32 -1.88
N GLU A 86 8.58 -5.25 -2.73
CA GLU A 86 9.77 -4.44 -2.45
C GLU A 86 9.46 -2.97 -2.72
N VAL A 87 9.63 -2.14 -1.69
CA VAL A 87 9.46 -0.69 -1.81
C VAL A 87 10.85 -0.06 -1.87
N LEU A 88 11.24 0.34 -3.08
CA LEU A 88 12.55 0.93 -3.33
C LEU A 88 12.76 2.20 -2.50
N GLY A 89 13.97 2.36 -1.97
CA GLY A 89 14.38 3.51 -1.15
C GLY A 89 13.80 3.52 0.27
N LEU A 90 12.95 2.57 0.65
CA LEU A 90 12.38 2.52 2.01
C LEU A 90 13.44 2.25 3.09
N ALA A 91 14.45 1.44 2.77
CA ALA A 91 15.54 1.09 3.69
C ALA A 91 16.51 2.26 3.94
N ASP A 92 16.59 3.20 3.00
CA ASP A 92 17.51 4.34 3.06
C ASP A 92 16.94 5.53 3.84
N LEU A 93 15.67 5.45 4.28
CA LEU A 93 15.00 6.53 5.00
C LEU A 93 15.43 6.55 6.47
N ASP A 94 16.30 7.50 6.82
CA ASP A 94 16.62 7.83 8.22
C ASP A 94 15.53 8.73 8.81
N VAL A 95 14.51 8.12 9.43
CA VAL A 95 13.43 8.85 10.09
C VAL A 95 13.27 8.42 11.54
N GLN A 96 13.12 9.40 12.43
CA GLN A 96 12.84 9.17 13.83
C GLN A 96 11.46 8.54 14.03
N MET A 97 11.49 7.28 14.49
CA MET A 97 10.30 6.55 14.91
C MET A 97 9.92 6.97 16.34
N SER A 98 8.66 7.33 16.56
CA SER A 98 8.14 7.53 17.92
C SER A 98 7.31 6.34 18.35
N SER A 99 7.76 5.65 19.40
CA SER A 99 6.98 4.62 20.10
C SER A 99 5.99 5.20 21.12
N ARG A 100 5.76 6.52 21.07
CA ARG A 100 4.92 7.21 22.08
C ARG A 100 3.46 6.85 21.85
N PRO A 101 2.74 6.37 22.87
CA PRO A 101 1.31 6.12 22.76
C PRO A 101 0.57 7.43 22.48
N CYS A 102 -0.49 7.34 21.66
CA CYS A 102 -1.28 8.50 21.23
C CYS A 102 -1.86 9.33 22.40
N SER A 103 -2.03 8.72 23.58
CA SER A 103 -2.54 9.37 24.79
C SER A 103 -1.58 10.38 25.42
N THR A 104 -0.29 10.36 25.07
CA THR A 104 0.73 11.29 25.59
C THR A 104 0.96 12.49 24.67
N ILE A 105 0.23 12.59 23.56
CA ILE A 105 0.36 13.68 22.60
C ILE A 105 -0.28 14.95 23.17
N ASN A 106 0.52 15.99 23.41
CA ASN A 106 0.07 17.25 23.96
C ASN A 106 -0.59 18.09 22.84
N PRO A 107 -1.93 18.34 22.88
CA PRO A 107 -2.69 18.87 21.74
C PRO A 107 -2.40 20.35 21.42
N ARG A 108 -1.68 21.08 22.29
CA ARG A 108 -1.37 22.51 22.07
C ARG A 108 -0.16 22.77 21.19
N LYS A 109 0.74 21.79 20.99
CA LYS A 109 1.97 21.94 20.18
C LYS A 109 2.19 20.80 19.19
N THR A 110 1.31 19.80 19.19
CA THR A 110 1.47 18.60 18.36
C THR A 110 0.32 18.50 17.36
N LEU A 111 0.65 18.39 16.08
CA LEU A 111 -0.30 18.16 15.01
C LEU A 111 -0.15 16.73 14.51
N LEU A 112 -1.20 15.94 14.69
CA LEU A 112 -1.27 14.56 14.22
C LEU A 112 -1.90 14.54 12.82
N TYR A 113 -1.16 14.01 11.84
CA TYR A 113 -1.65 13.79 10.48
C TYR A 113 -1.68 12.30 10.13
N LEU A 114 -2.82 11.86 9.63
CA LEU A 114 -2.98 10.57 8.99
C LEU A 114 -2.74 10.75 7.50
N ILE A 115 -1.65 10.18 7.00
CA ILE A 115 -1.29 10.14 5.59
C ILE A 115 -1.99 8.95 4.95
N CYS A 116 -2.99 9.25 4.13
CA CYS A 116 -3.80 8.25 3.43
C CYS A 116 -3.98 8.62 1.97
N GLN A 117 -4.25 7.60 1.15
CA GLN A 117 -4.88 7.82 -0.14
C GLN A 117 -6.34 8.27 0.06
N ILE A 118 -6.84 9.14 -0.82
CA ILE A 118 -8.13 9.82 -0.67
C ILE A 118 -9.30 8.82 -0.60
N VAL A 119 -9.14 7.63 -1.20
CA VAL A 119 -10.16 6.57 -1.28
C VAL A 119 -10.16 5.62 -0.07
N SER A 120 -9.28 5.81 0.93
CA SER A 120 -9.25 4.92 2.10
C SER A 120 -10.51 5.06 2.97
N ASN A 121 -11.15 3.93 3.27
CA ASN A 121 -12.41 3.85 4.03
C ASN A 121 -12.32 4.65 5.35
N SER A 122 -13.33 5.50 5.61
CA SER A 122 -13.35 6.54 6.64
C SER A 122 -13.56 6.04 8.08
N GLU A 123 -13.68 4.73 8.29
CA GLU A 123 -14.29 4.20 9.51
C GLU A 123 -13.33 3.98 10.67
N ARG A 124 -12.02 4.12 10.46
CA ARG A 124 -11.00 3.84 11.47
C ARG A 124 -9.81 4.80 11.32
N HIS A 125 -9.71 5.80 12.20
CA HIS A 125 -8.55 6.67 12.30
C HIS A 125 -8.21 6.98 13.77
N VAL A 126 -6.98 7.42 14.01
CA VAL A 126 -6.55 7.85 15.33
C VAL A 126 -7.35 9.10 15.75
N PRO A 127 -7.94 9.15 16.96
CA PRO A 127 -8.68 10.33 17.42
C PRO A 127 -7.83 11.61 17.38
N GLY A 128 -8.36 12.67 16.79
CA GLY A 128 -7.65 13.95 16.64
C GLY A 128 -6.72 14.03 15.43
N ALA A 129 -6.54 12.95 14.67
CA ALA A 129 -5.77 12.98 13.44
C ALA A 129 -6.50 13.76 12.34
N ARG A 130 -5.76 14.64 11.65
CA ARG A 130 -6.22 15.29 10.41
C ARG A 130 -5.81 14.43 9.22
N ARG A 131 -6.70 14.22 8.26
CA ARG A 131 -6.36 13.51 7.03
C ARG A 131 -5.55 14.43 6.12
N ALA A 132 -4.47 13.89 5.55
CA ALA A 132 -3.70 14.54 4.51
C ALA A 132 -3.27 13.50 3.46
N SER A 133 -3.10 13.94 2.21
CA SER A 133 -2.38 13.18 1.19
C SER A 133 -0.93 13.62 1.18
N ARG A 134 -0.01 12.74 0.76
CA ARG A 134 1.41 13.09 0.59
C ARG A 134 1.58 14.28 -0.37
N THR A 135 0.85 14.27 -1.49
CA THR A 135 0.86 15.35 -2.50
C THR A 135 0.40 16.70 -1.92
N GLY A 136 -0.62 16.71 -1.05
CA GLY A 136 -1.14 17.93 -0.44
C GLY A 136 -0.39 18.37 0.82
N LEU A 137 0.58 17.58 1.31
CA LEU A 137 1.22 17.80 2.59
C LEU A 137 1.99 19.13 2.62
N ALA A 138 2.74 19.44 1.56
CA ALA A 138 3.50 20.69 1.46
C ALA A 138 2.60 21.93 1.53
N GLU A 139 1.43 21.90 0.87
CA GLU A 139 0.47 23.01 0.90
C GLU A 139 -0.13 23.19 2.31
N ILE A 140 -0.50 22.08 2.97
CA ILE A 140 -1.02 22.10 4.33
C ILE A 140 0.03 22.67 5.30
N LEU A 141 1.29 22.25 5.16
CA LEU A 141 2.39 22.74 5.99
C LEU A 141 2.70 24.22 5.75
N GLY A 142 2.51 24.73 4.53
CA GLY A 142 2.68 26.15 4.22
C GLY A 142 1.65 27.07 4.89
N LYS A 143 0.48 26.54 5.26
CA LYS A 143 -0.60 27.31 5.91
C LYS A 143 -0.51 27.31 7.44
N ILE A 144 0.40 26.52 8.01
CA ILE A 144 0.53 26.36 9.45
C ILE A 144 1.63 27.29 9.93
N GLU A 145 1.25 28.27 10.74
CA GLU A 145 2.16 29.19 11.40
C GLU A 145 2.34 28.77 12.87
N GLY A 146 3.59 28.67 13.33
CA GLY A 146 3.93 28.35 14.72
C GLY A 146 5.35 27.83 14.89
N GLU A 147 6.00 28.22 15.99
CA GLU A 147 7.35 27.78 16.34
C GLU A 147 7.31 26.46 17.14
N ASN A 148 8.29 25.57 16.91
CA ASN A 148 8.46 24.30 17.63
C ASN A 148 7.24 23.35 17.55
N LEU A 149 6.58 23.29 16.40
CA LEU A 149 5.48 22.35 16.15
C LEU A 149 6.04 20.94 15.97
N THR A 150 5.37 19.97 16.61
CA THR A 150 5.67 18.54 16.42
C THR A 150 4.63 17.92 15.49
N PHE A 151 5.08 17.34 14.38
CA PHE A 151 4.24 16.63 13.42
C PHE A 151 4.36 15.14 13.65
N VAL A 152 3.24 14.51 13.96
CA VAL A 152 3.17 13.05 14.09
C VAL A 152 2.48 12.52 12.85
N LEU A 153 3.17 11.70 12.06
CA LEU A 153 2.66 11.11 10.82
C LEU A 153 2.35 9.65 11.01
N THR A 154 1.23 9.19 10.48
CA THR A 154 0.84 7.77 10.52
C THR A 154 0.18 7.36 9.20
N SER A 155 0.32 6.10 8.81
CA SER A 155 -0.34 5.50 7.65
C SER A 155 -0.75 4.06 7.97
N PRO A 156 -1.76 3.47 7.29
CA PRO A 156 -2.24 2.13 7.58
C PRO A 156 -1.16 1.03 7.53
N ASP A 157 -0.17 1.23 6.66
CA ASP A 157 0.95 0.32 6.39
C ASP A 157 2.29 0.83 6.96
N GLY A 158 2.32 2.02 7.57
CA GLY A 158 3.54 2.72 7.99
C GLY A 158 4.47 3.21 6.87
N ILE A 159 4.33 2.67 5.65
CA ILE A 159 5.22 2.97 4.50
C ILE A 159 5.02 4.41 4.03
N LEU A 160 3.77 4.81 3.77
CA LEU A 160 3.48 6.18 3.31
C LEU A 160 3.90 7.25 4.34
N ALA A 161 3.74 6.95 5.63
CA ALA A 161 4.18 7.84 6.70
C ALA A 161 5.70 8.03 6.71
N LYS A 162 6.48 6.97 6.46
CA LYS A 162 7.95 7.05 6.35
C LYS A 162 8.40 7.98 5.24
N PHE A 163 7.84 7.83 4.05
CA PHE A 163 8.16 8.72 2.94
C PHE A 163 7.73 10.16 3.18
N ALA A 164 6.52 10.38 3.70
CA ALA A 164 6.03 11.72 4.02
C ALA A 164 6.90 12.39 5.09
N ALA A 165 7.39 11.63 6.08
CA ALA A 165 8.26 12.16 7.11
C ALA A 165 9.63 12.57 6.56
N ALA A 166 10.21 11.79 5.66
CA ALA A 166 11.47 12.12 5.00
C ALA A 166 11.37 13.39 4.13
N GLU A 167 10.21 13.66 3.51
CA GLU A 167 10.01 14.91 2.76
C GLU A 167 9.97 16.15 3.65
N VAL A 168 9.43 16.00 4.87
CA VAL A 168 9.22 17.13 5.80
C VAL A 168 10.42 17.33 6.73
N SER A 169 11.23 16.30 6.97
CA SER A 169 12.38 16.35 7.89
C SER A 169 13.47 17.33 7.45
N HIS A 170 13.49 17.75 6.17
CA HIS A 170 14.39 18.79 5.67
C HIS A 170 14.09 20.19 6.23
N ARG A 171 12.91 20.43 6.81
CA ARG A 171 12.55 21.73 7.38
C ARG A 171 12.95 21.80 8.86
N ALA A 172 13.87 22.71 9.19
CA ALA A 172 14.35 22.92 10.55
C ALA A 172 13.28 23.44 11.54
N ASP A 173 12.17 23.99 11.03
CA ASP A 173 11.09 24.56 11.84
C ASP A 173 10.22 23.50 12.54
N PHE A 174 10.36 22.22 12.14
CA PHE A 174 9.44 21.15 12.50
C PHE A 174 10.16 19.96 13.13
N ASN A 175 9.60 19.44 14.22
CA ASN A 175 9.96 18.12 14.74
C ASN A 175 9.03 17.08 14.12
N VAL A 176 9.55 16.15 13.33
CA VAL A 176 8.75 15.12 12.67
C VAL A 176 8.96 13.78 13.35
N SER A 177 7.88 13.09 13.69
CA SER A 177 7.93 11.73 14.20
C SER A 177 6.89 10.84 13.55
N ILE A 178 7.19 9.55 13.43
CA ILE A 178 6.25 8.56 12.90
C ILE A 178 5.56 7.84 14.06
N LEU A 179 4.24 7.70 13.97
CA LEU A 179 3.46 6.83 14.85
C LEU A 179 3.11 5.55 14.09
N GLU A 180 3.69 4.45 14.55
CA GLU A 180 3.34 3.11 14.10
C GLU A 180 2.07 2.67 14.83
N VAL A 181 1.00 2.44 14.08
CA VAL A 181 -0.24 1.89 14.64
C VAL A 181 -0.18 0.40 14.35
N GLU A 182 0.05 -0.43 15.38
CA GLU A 182 0.01 -1.87 15.21
C GLU A 182 -1.36 -2.27 14.62
N SER A 183 -1.30 -2.82 13.41
CA SER A 183 -2.46 -3.16 12.59
C SER A 183 -3.40 -4.19 13.23
N LYS A 184 -3.01 -4.83 14.35
CA LYS A 184 -3.85 -5.75 15.13
C LYS A 184 -4.33 -5.22 16.50
N LEU A 185 -3.72 -4.18 17.07
CA LEU A 185 -4.13 -3.59 18.35
C LEU A 185 -4.00 -2.05 18.28
N GLY A 186 -5.01 -1.36 17.75
CA GLY A 186 -4.89 0.11 17.67
C GLY A 186 -6.14 0.92 17.33
N TYR A 187 -7.24 0.28 16.98
CA TYR A 187 -8.54 0.95 16.81
C TYR A 187 -9.46 0.76 18.03
N ALA A 188 -8.89 0.49 19.21
CA ALA A 188 -9.62 0.25 20.46
C ALA A 188 -10.18 1.54 21.13
N GLY A 189 -10.18 2.66 20.41
CA GLY A 189 -10.76 3.94 20.87
C GLY A 189 -11.59 4.66 19.80
N VAL A 190 -12.02 3.95 18.75
CA VAL A 190 -12.77 4.53 17.63
C VAL A 190 -14.18 4.88 18.08
N ARG A 191 -14.48 6.18 18.18
CA ARG A 191 -15.87 6.65 18.12
C ARG A 191 -16.30 6.62 16.66
N PRO A 192 -17.52 6.14 16.35
CA PRO A 192 -18.06 6.24 14.99
C PRO A 192 -18.07 7.72 14.57
N GLY A 193 -17.51 8.00 13.39
CA GLY A 193 -17.40 9.35 12.85
C GLY A 193 -18.78 9.99 12.70
N VAL A 194 -18.97 11.14 13.34
CA VAL A 194 -20.17 11.97 13.14
C VAL A 194 -20.09 12.55 11.73
N ARG A 195 -21.06 12.18 10.88
CA ARG A 195 -21.30 12.88 9.61
C ARG A 195 -21.60 14.35 9.92
N ARG A 196 -20.81 15.26 9.37
CA ARG A 196 -21.23 16.65 9.17
C ARG A 196 -21.44 16.87 7.69
#